data_AF-A0A3D5DWP5-F1
#
_entry.id   AF-A0A3D5DWP5-F1
#
_cell.length_a   1.000
_cell.length_b   1.000
_cell.length_c   1.000
_cell.angle_alpha   90.00
_cell.angle_beta   90.00
_cell.angle_gamma   90.00
#
_symmetry.space_group_name_H-M   'P 1'
#
loop_
_entity.id
_entity.type
_entity.pdbx_description
1 polymer ?
#
loop_
_entity_poly.entity_id
_entity_poly.type
_entity_poly.pdbx_seq_one_letter_code
_entity_poly.pdbx_strand_id
1 'polypeptide(L)'
;MLREHRKFRRGFEERLQQRWGPALDLYECVRVCCLEAGEDFVKRSSQQADGRDPKLAALTLLHARACLAASEVQSLLCSGHAAGAQARWRTLHELAVIAFLLGLLGKHGPDLSERFLQHRQVERHKDAVHYQQYCEALGYPPFSDEEMAEIQQQRDEVVARYGTPYKNDWGWAAPAAASQ
;
A
#
# COMPACT_ATOMS: atom_id res chain seq x y z
N MET A 1 -31.98 -21.28 8.62
CA MET A 1 -31.23 -20.04 8.90
C MET A 1 -30.02 -19.83 7.97
N LEU A 2 -28.80 -20.32 8.24
CA LEU A 2 -27.62 -19.99 7.39
C LEU A 2 -27.75 -20.32 5.90
N ARG A 3 -28.38 -21.46 5.57
CA ARG A 3 -28.65 -21.87 4.18
C ARG A 3 -29.56 -20.88 3.43
N GLU A 4 -30.54 -20.32 4.13
CA GLU A 4 -31.49 -19.35 3.57
C GLU A 4 -30.81 -17.99 3.35
N HIS A 5 -29.99 -17.54 4.32
CA HIS A 5 -29.18 -16.33 4.15
C HIS A 5 -28.24 -16.44 2.95
N ARG A 6 -27.57 -17.58 2.76
CA ARG A 6 -26.71 -17.82 1.58
C ARG A 6 -27.50 -17.80 0.26
N LYS A 7 -28.72 -18.34 0.25
CA LYS A 7 -29.60 -18.29 -0.94
C LYS A 7 -30.01 -16.86 -1.26
N PHE A 8 -30.41 -16.10 -0.26
CA PHE A 8 -30.77 -14.69 -0.41
C PHE A 8 -29.58 -13.87 -0.94
N ARG A 9 -28.39 -14.09 -0.39
CA ARG A 9 -27.16 -13.40 -0.79
C ARG A 9 -26.82 -13.65 -2.26
N ARG A 10 -26.84 -14.92 -2.69
CA ARG A 10 -26.59 -15.28 -4.08
C ARG A 10 -27.57 -14.60 -5.03
N GLY A 11 -28.87 -14.61 -4.71
CA GLY A 11 -29.86 -13.93 -5.53
C GLY A 11 -29.64 -12.41 -5.61
N PHE A 12 -29.11 -11.78 -4.55
CA PHE A 12 -28.69 -10.38 -4.61
C PHE A 12 -27.50 -10.18 -5.56
N GLU A 13 -26.45 -11.00 -5.44
CA GLU A 13 -25.25 -10.95 -6.28
C GLU A 13 -25.58 -11.21 -7.76
N GLU A 14 -26.48 -12.15 -8.05
CA GLU A 14 -27.00 -12.40 -9.41
C GLU A 14 -27.68 -11.17 -10.00
N ARG A 15 -28.57 -10.50 -9.25
CA ARG A 15 -29.23 -9.26 -9.71
C ARG A 15 -28.25 -8.11 -9.88
N LEU A 16 -27.25 -8.03 -9.00
CA LEU A 16 -26.18 -7.05 -9.10
C LEU A 16 -25.39 -7.27 -10.40
N GLN A 17 -24.97 -8.50 -10.68
CA GLN A 17 -24.24 -8.86 -11.89
C GLN A 17 -25.10 -8.63 -13.14
N GLN A 18 -26.39 -8.95 -13.11
CA GLN A 18 -27.30 -8.66 -14.23
C GLN A 18 -27.39 -7.15 -14.53
N ARG A 19 -27.33 -6.30 -13.49
CA ARG A 19 -27.47 -4.85 -13.64
C ARG A 19 -26.16 -4.15 -13.99
N TRP A 20 -25.06 -4.57 -13.38
CA TRP A 20 -23.77 -3.87 -13.43
C TRP A 20 -22.65 -4.70 -14.06
N GLY A 21 -22.92 -5.93 -14.49
CA GLY A 21 -21.94 -6.86 -15.06
C GLY A 21 -21.03 -6.21 -16.10
N PRO A 22 -21.56 -5.53 -17.14
CA PRO A 22 -20.71 -4.90 -18.14
C PRO A 22 -19.69 -3.89 -17.57
N ALA A 23 -20.05 -3.15 -16.51
CA ALA A 23 -19.14 -2.21 -15.86
C ALA A 23 -18.12 -2.93 -14.95
N LEU A 24 -18.55 -4.00 -14.28
CA LEU A 24 -17.67 -4.83 -13.44
C LEU A 24 -16.66 -5.60 -14.28
N ASP A 25 -17.08 -6.12 -15.43
CA ASP A 25 -16.23 -6.82 -16.39
C ASP A 25 -15.18 -5.85 -16.98
N LEU A 26 -15.61 -4.63 -17.34
CA LEU A 26 -14.67 -3.60 -17.81
C LEU A 26 -13.65 -3.23 -16.74
N TYR A 27 -14.09 -3.09 -15.48
CA TYR A 27 -13.19 -2.83 -14.36
C TYR A 27 -12.18 -3.95 -14.18
N GLU A 28 -12.63 -5.20 -14.25
CA GLU A 28 -11.76 -6.38 -14.19
C GLU A 28 -10.75 -6.40 -15.33
N CYS A 29 -11.17 -6.11 -16.57
CA CYS A 29 -10.27 -6.01 -17.71
C CYS A 29 -9.16 -5.00 -17.47
N VAL A 30 -9.50 -3.77 -17.02
CA VAL A 30 -8.49 -2.75 -16.70
C VAL A 30 -7.54 -3.23 -15.62
N ARG A 31 -8.06 -3.85 -14.55
CA ARG A 31 -7.24 -4.40 -13.46
C ARG A 31 -6.25 -5.46 -13.97
N VAL A 32 -6.72 -6.40 -14.80
CA VAL A 32 -5.87 -7.45 -15.39
C VAL A 32 -4.80 -6.84 -16.29
N CYS A 33 -5.17 -5.92 -17.19
CA CYS A 33 -4.20 -5.23 -18.05
C CYS A 33 -3.15 -4.48 -17.25
N CYS A 34 -3.53 -3.82 -16.15
CA CYS A 34 -2.58 -3.14 -15.28
C CYS A 34 -1.60 -4.11 -14.62
N LEU A 35 -2.09 -5.25 -14.12
CA LEU A 35 -1.26 -6.28 -13.50
C LEU A 35 -0.24 -6.85 -14.51
N GLU A 36 -0.71 -7.24 -15.69
CA GLU A 36 0.14 -7.79 -16.76
C GLU A 36 1.19 -6.77 -17.22
N ALA A 37 0.80 -5.50 -17.39
CA ALA A 37 1.73 -4.43 -17.75
C ALA A 37 2.82 -4.24 -16.69
N GLY A 38 2.48 -4.35 -15.40
CA GLY A 38 3.44 -4.30 -14.31
C GLY A 38 4.39 -5.48 -14.28
N GLU A 39 3.89 -6.71 -14.47
CA GLU A 39 4.70 -7.90 -14.56
C GLU A 39 5.71 -7.83 -15.71
N ASP A 40 5.25 -7.42 -16.88
CA ASP A 40 6.10 -7.25 -18.06
C ASP A 40 7.16 -6.19 -17.85
N PHE A 41 6.80 -5.07 -17.21
CA PHE A 41 7.75 -4.01 -16.88
C PHE A 41 8.85 -4.52 -15.94
N VAL A 42 8.50 -5.20 -14.85
CA VAL A 42 9.48 -5.74 -13.89
C VAL A 42 10.37 -6.79 -14.54
N LYS A 43 9.81 -7.70 -15.35
CA LYS A 43 10.60 -8.70 -16.10
C LYS A 43 11.66 -8.02 -16.97
N ARG A 44 11.29 -7.00 -17.75
CA ARG A 44 12.22 -6.25 -18.61
C ARG A 44 13.27 -5.49 -17.81
N SER A 45 12.88 -4.82 -16.71
CA SER A 45 13.80 -4.05 -15.88
C SER A 45 14.80 -4.92 -15.13
N SER A 46 14.40 -6.12 -14.68
CA SER A 46 15.29 -7.06 -13.99
C SER A 46 16.43 -7.61 -14.85
N GLN A 47 16.24 -7.64 -16.18
CA GLN A 47 17.26 -8.09 -17.15
C GLN A 47 18.31 -7.01 -17.45
N GLN A 48 18.06 -5.76 -17.07
CA GLN A 48 18.85 -4.58 -17.46
C GLN A 48 19.62 -3.94 -16.30
N ALA A 49 19.34 -4.31 -15.05
CA ALA A 49 19.81 -3.56 -13.88
C ALA A 49 21.06 -4.17 -13.23
N ASP A 50 22.15 -3.40 -13.21
CA ASP A 50 23.42 -3.69 -12.50
C ASP A 50 23.41 -3.18 -11.03
N GLY A 51 22.23 -2.80 -10.52
CA GLY A 51 22.04 -2.22 -9.18
C GLY A 51 20.56 -1.96 -8.85
N ARG A 52 20.24 -1.83 -7.56
CA ARG A 52 18.86 -1.74 -7.04
C ARG A 52 18.39 -0.27 -7.03
N ASP A 53 17.84 0.24 -8.14
CA ASP A 53 17.26 1.59 -8.23
C ASP A 53 16.11 1.77 -7.21
N PRO A 54 16.25 2.68 -6.22
CA PRO A 54 15.22 2.94 -5.22
C PRO A 54 13.89 3.40 -5.84
N LYS A 55 13.93 4.13 -6.95
CA LYS A 55 12.72 4.58 -7.64
C LYS A 55 11.97 3.42 -8.26
N LEU A 56 12.67 2.55 -8.98
CA LEU A 56 12.09 1.33 -9.52
C LEU A 56 11.48 0.46 -8.41
N ALA A 57 12.20 0.27 -7.30
CA ALA A 57 11.72 -0.51 -6.16
C ALA A 57 10.45 0.10 -5.53
N ALA A 58 10.44 1.42 -5.28
CA ALA A 58 9.29 2.12 -4.71
C ALA A 58 8.06 2.07 -5.62
N LEU A 59 8.23 2.34 -6.92
CA LEU A 59 7.13 2.31 -7.89
C LEU A 59 6.58 0.89 -8.10
N THR A 60 7.45 -0.13 -8.09
CA THR A 60 7.03 -1.53 -8.17
C THR A 60 6.17 -1.91 -6.94
N LEU A 61 6.61 -1.51 -5.74
CA LEU A 61 5.84 -1.74 -4.51
C LEU A 61 4.47 -1.05 -4.56
N LEU A 62 4.42 0.22 -4.98
CA LEU A 62 3.17 0.97 -5.10
C LEU A 62 2.23 0.37 -6.13
N HIS A 63 2.76 -0.07 -7.27
CA HIS A 63 1.98 -0.74 -8.31
C HIS A 63 1.36 -2.05 -7.81
N ALA A 64 2.14 -2.89 -7.12
CA ALA A 64 1.63 -4.13 -6.53
C ALA A 64 0.51 -3.85 -5.51
N ARG A 65 0.70 -2.85 -4.64
CA ARG A 65 -0.32 -2.40 -3.67
C ARG A 65 -1.57 -1.85 -4.37
N ALA A 66 -1.42 -1.13 -5.47
CA ALA A 66 -2.53 -0.61 -6.26
C ALA A 66 -3.34 -1.74 -6.91
N CYS A 67 -2.67 -2.77 -7.45
CA CYS A 67 -3.35 -3.94 -8.01
C CYS A 67 -4.13 -4.72 -6.95
N LEU A 68 -3.59 -4.85 -5.73
CA LEU A 68 -4.30 -5.45 -4.60
C LEU A 68 -5.51 -4.61 -4.19
N ALA A 69 -5.34 -3.29 -4.00
CA ALA A 69 -6.45 -2.41 -3.65
C ALA A 69 -7.56 -2.43 -4.72
N ALA A 70 -7.19 -2.53 -6.00
CA ALA A 70 -8.14 -2.67 -7.09
C ALA A 70 -8.91 -4.01 -7.04
N SER A 71 -8.25 -5.13 -6.71
CA SER A 71 -8.96 -6.42 -6.55
C SER A 71 -9.90 -6.42 -5.34
N GLU A 72 -9.55 -5.71 -4.26
CA GLU A 72 -10.43 -5.49 -3.11
C GLU A 72 -11.66 -4.66 -3.50
N VAL A 73 -11.48 -3.57 -4.26
CA VAL A 73 -12.59 -2.76 -4.82
C VAL A 73 -13.52 -3.65 -5.63
N GLN A 74 -13.00 -4.45 -6.57
CA GLN A 74 -13.82 -5.36 -7.38
C GLN A 74 -14.62 -6.31 -6.50
N SER A 75 -13.96 -6.98 -5.55
CA SER A 75 -14.59 -7.96 -4.66
C SER A 75 -15.73 -7.33 -3.82
N LEU A 76 -15.51 -6.10 -3.33
CA LEU A 76 -16.50 -5.36 -2.55
C LEU A 76 -17.67 -4.90 -3.42
N LEU A 77 -17.41 -4.44 -4.64
CA LEU A 77 -18.47 -4.10 -5.60
C LEU A 77 -19.32 -5.32 -5.93
N CYS A 78 -18.71 -6.45 -6.33
CA CYS A 78 -19.41 -7.69 -6.69
C CYS A 78 -20.25 -8.28 -5.55
N SER A 79 -19.91 -7.96 -4.29
CA SER A 79 -20.65 -8.39 -3.11
C SER A 79 -21.62 -7.32 -2.57
N GLY A 80 -21.74 -6.16 -3.22
CA GLY A 80 -22.67 -5.09 -2.86
C GLY A 80 -22.23 -4.18 -1.71
N HIS A 81 -20.96 -4.21 -1.31
CA HIS A 81 -20.42 -3.37 -0.24
C HIS A 81 -19.88 -2.04 -0.77
N ALA A 82 -20.77 -1.20 -1.32
CA ALA A 82 -20.39 0.03 -2.01
C ALA A 82 -19.55 1.00 -1.15
N ALA A 83 -19.92 1.21 0.13
CA ALA A 83 -19.15 2.07 1.03
C ALA A 83 -17.73 1.52 1.31
N GLY A 84 -17.60 0.20 1.43
CA GLY A 84 -16.30 -0.45 1.55
C GLY A 84 -15.46 -0.30 0.29
N ALA A 85 -16.06 -0.52 -0.88
CA ALA A 85 -15.41 -0.32 -2.17
C ALA A 85 -14.92 1.13 -2.34
N GLN A 86 -15.73 2.12 -1.95
CA GLN A 86 -15.35 3.53 -1.98
C GLN A 86 -14.16 3.82 -1.04
N ALA A 87 -14.12 3.23 0.15
CA ALA A 87 -12.99 3.39 1.06
C ALA A 87 -11.68 2.84 0.44
N ARG A 88 -11.74 1.67 -0.22
CA ARG A 88 -10.59 1.11 -0.96
C ARG A 88 -10.21 1.96 -2.18
N TRP A 89 -11.19 2.55 -2.87
CA TRP A 89 -10.94 3.47 -3.97
C TRP A 89 -10.13 4.70 -3.53
N ARG A 90 -10.41 5.26 -2.34
CA ARG A 90 -9.59 6.35 -1.79
C ARG A 90 -8.14 5.90 -1.56
N THR A 91 -7.94 4.70 -1.02
CA THR A 91 -6.59 4.13 -0.86
C THR A 91 -5.89 3.98 -2.20
N LEU A 92 -6.60 3.52 -3.25
CA LEU A 92 -6.05 3.45 -4.60
C LEU A 92 -5.63 4.83 -5.13
N HIS A 93 -6.42 5.87 -4.86
CA HIS A 93 -6.07 7.26 -5.20
C HIS A 93 -4.85 7.76 -4.43
N GLU A 94 -4.78 7.51 -3.12
CA GLU A 94 -3.62 7.84 -2.28
C GLU A 94 -2.33 7.20 -2.83
N LEU A 95 -2.38 5.91 -3.20
CA LEU A 95 -1.27 5.21 -3.85
C LEU A 95 -0.87 5.84 -5.19
N ALA A 96 -1.84 6.27 -6.01
CA ALA A 96 -1.57 6.95 -7.27
C ALA A 96 -0.90 8.32 -7.07
N VAL A 97 -1.32 9.08 -6.06
CA VAL A 97 -0.70 10.37 -5.70
C VAL A 97 0.75 10.16 -5.24
N ILE A 98 1.00 9.16 -4.40
CA ILE A 98 2.36 8.81 -3.97
C ILE A 98 3.22 8.41 -5.17
N ALA A 99 2.70 7.55 -6.05
CA ALA A 99 3.42 7.13 -7.27
C ALA A 99 3.72 8.32 -8.20
N PHE A 100 2.79 9.26 -8.33
CA PHE A 100 2.98 10.49 -9.10
C PHE A 100 4.08 11.36 -8.49
N LEU A 101 4.07 11.56 -7.17
CA LEU A 101 5.08 12.30 -6.43
C LEU A 101 6.48 11.71 -6.64
N LEU A 102 6.63 10.39 -6.45
CA LEU A 102 7.92 9.71 -6.67
C LEU A 102 8.33 9.67 -8.16
N GLY A 103 7.35 9.59 -9.06
CA GLY A 103 7.53 9.47 -10.50
C GLY A 103 7.97 10.76 -11.20
N LEU A 104 7.22 11.84 -11.01
CA LEU A 104 7.44 13.13 -11.69
C LEU A 104 8.40 14.07 -10.94
N LEU A 105 8.26 14.19 -9.61
CA LEU A 105 9.09 15.12 -8.83
C LEU A 105 10.44 14.50 -8.44
N GLY A 106 10.55 13.17 -8.48
CA GLY A 106 11.80 12.44 -8.23
C GLY A 106 12.91 12.65 -9.27
N LYS A 107 12.65 13.36 -10.39
CA LYS A 107 13.71 13.77 -11.33
C LYS A 107 14.46 15.05 -10.89
N HIS A 108 13.91 15.81 -9.93
CA HIS A 108 14.37 17.17 -9.60
C HIS A 108 14.59 17.41 -8.08
N GLY A 109 14.60 16.39 -7.23
CA GLY A 109 14.74 16.54 -5.78
C GLY A 109 15.62 15.48 -5.09
N PRO A 110 16.01 15.68 -3.81
CA PRO A 110 16.70 14.68 -2.99
C PRO A 110 15.95 13.35 -3.00
N ASP A 111 16.64 12.21 -3.01
CA ASP A 111 16.09 10.86 -3.31
C ASP A 111 14.85 10.49 -2.46
N LEU A 112 13.68 10.92 -2.93
CA LEU A 112 12.37 10.72 -2.29
C LEU A 112 11.98 9.25 -2.28
N SER A 113 12.45 8.47 -3.26
CA SER A 113 12.12 7.05 -3.37
C SER A 113 12.84 6.24 -2.30
N GLU A 114 14.12 6.53 -2.05
CA GLU A 114 14.83 5.95 -0.90
C GLU A 114 14.19 6.38 0.42
N ARG A 115 13.87 7.67 0.58
CA ARG A 115 13.16 8.17 1.77
C ARG A 115 11.83 7.46 1.98
N PHE A 116 11.06 7.21 0.93
CA PHE A 116 9.80 6.46 1.02
C PHE A 116 10.05 5.01 1.48
N LEU A 117 11.04 4.32 0.89
CA LEU A 117 11.35 2.93 1.25
C LEU A 117 11.89 2.79 2.68
N GLN A 118 12.72 3.72 3.14
CA GLN A 118 13.30 3.70 4.49
C GLN A 118 12.29 4.08 5.58
N HIS A 119 11.16 4.71 5.20
CA HIS A 119 10.13 5.14 6.16
C HIS A 119 9.45 3.95 6.83
N ARG A 120 9.53 2.76 6.22
CA ARG A 120 9.12 1.48 6.82
C ARG A 120 9.72 1.25 8.22
N GLN A 121 10.91 1.79 8.53
CA GLN A 121 11.50 1.63 9.86
C GLN A 121 10.77 2.47 10.92
N VAL A 122 10.26 3.63 10.52
CA VAL A 122 9.42 4.48 11.37
C VAL A 122 8.07 3.80 11.61
N GLU A 123 7.44 3.27 10.55
CA GLU A 123 6.19 2.51 10.64
C GLU A 123 6.35 1.25 11.51
N ARG A 124 7.39 0.44 11.26
CA ARG A 124 7.70 -0.77 12.04
C ARG A 124 7.86 -0.47 13.53
N HIS A 125 8.56 0.61 13.87
CA HIS A 125 8.70 1.03 15.26
C HIS A 125 7.36 1.43 15.88
N LYS A 126 6.55 2.22 15.17
CA LYS A 126 5.21 2.62 15.64
C LYS A 126 4.32 1.40 15.89
N ASP A 127 4.32 0.44 14.97
CA ASP A 127 3.56 -0.79 15.08
C ASP A 127 4.07 -1.69 16.22
N ALA A 128 5.39 -1.80 16.39
CA ALA A 128 5.99 -2.59 17.47
C ALA A 128 5.66 -2.03 18.85
N VAL A 129 5.74 -0.71 19.04
CA VAL A 129 5.34 -0.05 20.30
C VAL A 129 3.85 -0.30 20.59
N HIS A 130 3.00 -0.15 19.59
CA HIS A 130 1.57 -0.39 19.74
C HIS A 130 1.29 -1.87 20.06
N TYR A 131 1.97 -2.80 19.40
CA TYR A 131 1.88 -4.22 19.70
C TYR A 131 2.30 -4.52 21.14
N GLN A 132 3.48 -4.05 21.56
CA GLN A 132 4.02 -4.30 22.90
C GLN A 132 3.06 -3.79 23.99
N GLN A 133 2.38 -2.66 23.75
CA GLN A 133 1.42 -2.09 24.67
C GLN A 133 0.19 -2.99 24.94
N TYR A 134 -0.25 -3.78 23.95
CA TYR A 134 -1.50 -4.54 24.04
C TYR A 134 -1.34 -6.07 23.97
N CYS A 135 -0.15 -6.58 23.65
CA CYS A 135 0.10 -8.01 23.45
C CYS A 135 -0.29 -8.86 24.67
N GLU A 136 0.08 -8.45 25.88
CA GLU A 136 -0.22 -9.17 27.12
C GLU A 136 -1.74 -9.26 27.37
N ALA A 137 -2.46 -8.15 27.19
CA ALA A 137 -3.92 -8.10 27.37
C ALA A 137 -4.66 -8.99 26.36
N LEU A 138 -4.07 -9.21 25.19
CA LEU A 138 -4.62 -10.03 24.11
C LEU A 138 -4.14 -11.50 24.19
N GLY A 139 -3.24 -11.84 25.12
CA GLY A 139 -2.68 -13.19 25.24
C GLY A 139 -1.64 -13.55 24.18
N TYR A 140 -1.02 -12.55 23.55
CA TYR A 140 0.05 -12.72 22.56
C TYR A 140 1.45 -12.60 23.22
N PRO A 141 2.47 -13.28 22.67
CA PRO A 141 3.84 -13.20 23.21
C PRO A 141 4.44 -11.80 22.97
N PRO A 142 5.03 -11.16 23.99
CA PRO A 142 5.69 -9.87 23.83
C PRO A 142 6.99 -10.00 23.02
N PHE A 143 7.42 -8.89 22.42
CA PHE A 143 8.80 -8.79 21.93
C PHE A 143 9.77 -8.76 23.11
N SER A 144 10.98 -9.28 22.88
CA SER A 144 12.10 -9.13 23.80
C SER A 144 12.64 -7.71 23.80
N ASP A 145 13.32 -7.34 24.89
CA ASP A 145 13.98 -6.04 25.00
C ASP A 145 15.04 -5.82 23.90
N GLU A 146 15.72 -6.89 23.48
CA GLU A 146 16.71 -6.86 22.40
C GLU A 146 16.06 -6.54 21.05
N GLU A 147 14.94 -7.19 20.72
CA GLU A 147 14.19 -6.93 19.48
C GLU A 147 13.64 -5.50 19.45
N MET A 148 13.12 -5.02 20.58
CA MET A 148 12.62 -3.64 20.69
C MET A 148 13.75 -2.62 20.54
N ALA A 149 14.92 -2.88 21.13
CA ALA A 149 16.09 -2.03 20.99
C ALA A 149 16.59 -1.98 19.54
N GLU A 150 16.61 -3.10 18.82
CA GLU A 150 16.98 -3.15 17.41
C GLU A 150 16.01 -2.32 16.53
N ILE A 151 14.71 -2.47 16.75
CA ILE A 151 13.68 -1.72 16.02
C ILE A 151 13.80 -0.21 16.28
N GLN A 152 14.04 0.17 17.54
CA GLN A 152 14.29 1.56 17.93
C GLN A 152 15.54 2.12 17.25
N GLN A 153 16.65 1.37 17.26
CA GLN A 153 17.91 1.78 16.64
C GLN A 153 17.73 2.04 15.14
N GLN A 154 17.08 1.12 14.40
CA GLN A 154 16.83 1.28 12.96
C GLN A 154 16.00 2.53 12.66
N ARG A 155 15.03 2.85 13.52
CA ARG A 155 14.22 4.06 13.41
C ARG A 155 15.04 5.33 13.73
N ASP A 156 15.91 5.30 14.73
CA ASP A 156 16.75 6.45 15.07
C ASP A 156 17.82 6.74 14.00
N GLU A 157 18.40 5.71 13.38
CA GLU A 157 19.36 5.84 12.28
C GLU A 157 18.74 6.58 11.08
N VAL A 158 17.53 6.21 10.66
CA VAL A 158 16.87 6.88 9.53
C VAL A 158 16.40 8.30 9.89
N VAL A 159 15.99 8.55 11.13
CA VAL A 159 15.62 9.89 11.62
C VAL A 159 16.86 10.79 11.71
N ALA A 160 18.00 10.27 12.18
CA ALA A 160 19.26 11.01 12.19
C ALA A 160 19.72 11.36 10.76
N ARG A 161 19.53 10.45 9.80
CA ARG A 161 19.90 10.65 8.39
C ARG A 161 19.03 11.71 7.69
N TYR A 162 17.72 11.72 7.92
CA TYR A 162 16.78 12.55 7.17
C TYR A 162 16.21 13.75 7.93
N GLY A 163 16.50 13.85 9.24
CA GLY A 163 16.09 14.92 10.13
C GLY A 163 14.82 14.62 10.93
N THR A 164 14.59 15.42 11.97
CA THR A 164 13.47 15.26 12.93
C THR A 164 12.08 15.12 12.31
N PRO A 165 11.70 15.84 11.22
CA PRO A 165 10.38 15.69 10.60
C PRO A 165 10.10 14.28 10.07
N TYR A 166 11.15 13.50 9.79
CA TYR A 166 11.05 12.16 9.22
C TYR A 166 10.32 11.15 10.12
N LYS A 167 10.27 11.41 11.44
CA LYS A 167 9.57 10.56 12.42
C LYS A 167 8.04 10.57 12.28
N ASN A 168 7.48 11.51 11.53
CA ASN A 168 6.03 11.66 11.36
C ASN A 168 5.53 10.78 10.20
N ASP A 169 4.22 10.54 10.15
CA ASP A 169 3.57 9.64 9.16
C ASP A 169 3.88 10.01 7.69
N TRP A 170 4.07 11.30 7.38
CA TRP A 170 4.44 11.78 6.04
C TRP A 170 5.85 12.39 6.00
N GLY A 171 6.68 12.08 6.99
CA GLY A 171 8.01 12.68 7.15
C GLY A 171 8.95 12.44 5.97
N TRP A 172 8.75 11.34 5.22
CA TRP A 172 9.49 11.04 4.00
C TRP A 172 9.23 12.04 2.86
N ALA A 173 8.05 12.66 2.82
CA ALA A 173 7.64 13.62 1.81
C ALA A 173 7.94 15.08 2.17
N ALA A 174 8.44 15.35 3.38
CA ALA A 174 8.70 16.71 3.88
C ALA A 174 9.52 17.59 2.90
N PRO A 175 10.56 17.10 2.20
CA PRO A 175 11.30 17.91 1.22
C PRO A 175 10.44 18.42 0.05
N ALA A 176 9.43 17.65 -0.37
CA ALA A 176 8.56 18.02 -1.47
C ALA A 176 7.59 19.15 -1.11
N ALA A 177 7.28 19.33 0.18
CA ALA A 177 6.44 20.42 0.68
C ALA A 177 7.22 21.71 0.92
N ALA A 178 8.56 21.64 1.06
CA ALA A 178 9.42 22.78 1.36
C ALA A 178 9.90 23.56 0.11
N SER A 179 9.53 23.12 -1.10
CA SER A 179 9.92 23.75 -2.38
C SER A 179 8.87 24.73 -2.92
N GLN A 180 8.07 25.37 -2.06
CA GLN A 180 7.16 26.46 -2.40
C GLN A 180 7.66 27.79 -1.85
#